data_AF-A0A3C1VE01-F1
#
_entry.id   AF-A0A3C1VE01-F1
#
_cell.length_a   1.000
_cell.length_b   1.000
_cell.length_c   1.000
_cell.angle_alpha   90.00
_cell.angle_beta   90.00
_cell.angle_gamma   90.00
#
_symmetry.space_group_name_H-M   'P 1'
#
loop_
_entity.id
_entity.type
_entity.pdbx_description
1 polymer ?
#
loop_
_entity_poly.entity_id
_entity_poly.type
_entity_poly.pdbx_seq_one_letter_code
_entity_poly.pdbx_strand_id
1 'polypeptide(L)'
;MVVAMKINRLSPETLTEAKNARRVFLMVAELHKLGYESLRVAPFLSPSGCYWRCVILPASMTSPSHGARLADDVVYESLSKYSSADEDNYFGWRNMKPKTPLILATRFIVEFPQFAEKGHHTDPTYARWFATMLELTAPIGVVSAFGNWEPPVDRMLTEFCEDGVVVPLPPGWHGRG
;
A
#
# COMPACT_ATOMS: atom_id res chain seq x y z
N MET A 1 -16.02 0.17 -15.93
CA MET A 1 -14.74 0.68 -16.47
C MET A 1 -14.23 1.70 -15.46
N VAL A 2 -13.35 1.30 -14.54
CA VAL A 2 -12.67 2.27 -13.67
C VAL A 2 -11.66 2.98 -14.55
N VAL A 3 -11.99 4.21 -14.95
CA VAL A 3 -11.07 5.05 -15.70
C VAL A 3 -9.97 5.43 -14.73
N ALA A 4 -8.72 5.08 -15.04
CA ALA A 4 -7.57 5.64 -14.35
C ALA A 4 -7.72 7.17 -14.31
N MET A 5 -7.99 7.74 -13.14
CA MET A 5 -8.25 9.17 -13.01
C MET A 5 -6.91 9.91 -13.14
N LYS A 6 -6.79 10.69 -14.20
CA LYS A 6 -5.57 11.45 -14.52
C LYS A 6 -5.33 12.54 -13.50
N ILE A 7 -4.08 12.73 -13.08
CA ILE A 7 -3.68 13.71 -12.07
C ILE A 7 -4.13 15.15 -12.39
N ASN A 8 -4.14 15.54 -13.67
CA ASN A 8 -4.52 16.87 -14.14
C ASN A 8 -6.04 17.11 -14.23
N ARG A 9 -6.86 16.14 -13.83
CA ARG A 9 -8.34 16.21 -13.89
C ARG A 9 -9.01 15.88 -12.56
N LEU A 10 -8.24 15.81 -11.47
CA LEU A 10 -8.77 15.46 -10.16
C LEU A 10 -9.53 16.66 -9.56
N SER A 11 -10.71 16.38 -9.00
CA SER A 11 -11.37 17.35 -8.12
C SER A 11 -10.50 17.58 -6.86
N PRO A 12 -10.70 18.69 -6.12
CA PRO A 12 -9.99 18.91 -4.86
C PRO A 12 -10.17 17.77 -3.84
N GLU A 13 -11.35 17.16 -3.82
CA GLU A 13 -11.68 16.01 -2.96
C GLU A 13 -10.85 14.79 -3.36
N THR A 14 -10.90 14.40 -4.64
CA THR A 14 -10.12 13.25 -5.15
C THR A 14 -8.62 13.47 -5.02
N LEU A 15 -8.13 14.71 -5.19
CA LEU A 15 -6.73 15.05 -4.94
C LEU A 15 -6.35 14.85 -3.47
N THR A 16 -7.26 15.13 -2.54
CA THR A 16 -7.04 14.92 -1.11
C THR A 16 -7.02 13.43 -0.76
N GLU A 17 -7.95 12.65 -1.31
CA GLU A 17 -7.98 11.19 -1.18
C GLU A 17 -6.69 10.55 -1.71
N ALA A 18 -6.24 10.94 -2.91
CA ALA A 18 -5.00 10.47 -3.50
C ALA A 18 -3.78 10.78 -2.62
N LYS A 19 -3.71 12.00 -2.07
CA LYS A 19 -2.64 12.40 -1.12
C LYS A 19 -2.66 11.59 0.17
N ASN A 20 -3.85 11.24 0.69
CA ASN A 20 -3.96 10.44 1.90
C ASN A 20 -3.56 8.98 1.63
N ALA A 21 -4.03 8.38 0.54
CA ALA A 21 -3.59 7.05 0.10
C ALA A 21 -2.07 7.00 -0.10
N ARG A 22 -1.51 7.98 -0.83
CA ARG A 22 -0.06 8.11 -1.04
C ARG A 22 0.72 8.18 0.27
N ARG A 23 0.19 8.87 1.28
CA ARG A 23 0.85 9.00 2.58
C ARG A 23 1.01 7.66 3.29
N VAL A 24 0.12 6.69 3.08
CA VAL A 24 0.29 5.33 3.60
C VAL A 24 1.49 4.63 2.94
N PHE A 25 1.69 4.79 1.64
CA PHE A 25 2.89 4.22 1.01
C PHE A 25 4.17 4.90 1.50
N LEU A 26 4.15 6.23 1.65
CA LEU A 26 5.30 6.96 2.22
C LEU A 26 5.59 6.52 3.66
N MET A 27 4.55 6.24 4.46
CA MET A 27 4.72 5.67 5.79
C MET A 27 5.46 4.33 5.73
N VAL A 28 5.09 3.45 4.80
CA VAL A 28 5.76 2.16 4.64
C VAL A 28 7.20 2.29 4.17
N ALA A 29 7.51 3.29 3.33
CA ALA A 29 8.90 3.60 3.00
C ALA A 29 9.71 4.06 4.24
N GLU A 30 9.10 4.79 5.18
CA GLU A 30 9.76 5.10 6.46
C GLU A 30 9.93 3.84 7.33
N LEU A 31 8.95 2.92 7.35
CA LEU A 31 9.10 1.63 8.03
C LEU A 31 10.29 0.83 7.45
N HIS A 32 10.47 0.82 6.13
CA HIS A 32 11.60 0.16 5.48
C HIS A 32 12.94 0.76 5.92
N LYS A 33 13.06 2.10 5.97
CA LYS A 33 14.26 2.78 6.48
C LYS A 33 14.57 2.45 7.95
N LEU A 34 13.54 2.13 8.74
CA LEU A 34 13.65 1.72 10.14
C LEU A 34 13.96 0.23 10.32
N GLY A 35 14.17 -0.54 9.24
CA GLY A 35 14.53 -1.97 9.28
C GLY A 35 13.35 -2.94 9.12
N TYR A 36 12.15 -2.43 8.84
CA TYR A 36 10.94 -3.25 8.66
C TYR A 36 10.66 -3.57 7.18
N GLU A 37 11.70 -3.91 6.41
CA GLU A 37 11.64 -4.09 4.96
C GLU A 37 10.68 -5.23 4.52
N SER A 38 10.43 -6.20 5.41
CA SER A 38 9.48 -7.29 5.18
C SER A 38 8.01 -6.91 5.36
N LEU A 39 7.71 -5.69 5.82
CA LEU A 39 6.33 -5.19 5.77
C LEU A 39 5.93 -4.90 4.33
N ARG A 40 4.85 -5.56 3.90
CA ARG A 40 4.24 -5.43 2.58
C ARG A 40 3.00 -4.56 2.66
N VAL A 41 2.63 -3.97 1.52
CA VAL A 41 1.31 -3.37 1.33
C VAL A 41 0.52 -4.28 0.42
N ALA A 42 -0.69 -4.66 0.81
CA ALA A 42 -1.65 -5.31 -0.07
C ALA A 42 -2.78 -4.34 -0.40
N PRO A 43 -2.61 -3.53 -1.47
CA PRO A 43 -3.58 -2.54 -1.87
C PRO A 43 -4.59 -3.10 -2.88
N PHE A 44 -5.81 -2.59 -2.87
CA PHE A 44 -6.87 -3.01 -3.78
C PHE A 44 -7.95 -1.93 -3.89
N LEU A 45 -8.70 -1.97 -4.99
CA LEU A 45 -9.86 -1.11 -5.18
C LEU A 45 -11.11 -1.75 -4.59
N SER A 46 -11.95 -0.94 -3.95
CA SER A 46 -13.23 -1.39 -3.40
C SER A 46 -14.10 -2.04 -4.49
N PRO A 47 -15.07 -2.90 -4.12
CA PRO A 47 -15.99 -3.50 -5.07
C PRO A 47 -16.71 -2.50 -5.99
N SER A 48 -17.01 -1.31 -5.46
CA SER A 48 -17.61 -0.20 -6.22
C SER A 48 -16.64 0.51 -7.16
N GLY A 49 -15.33 0.30 -7.00
CA GLY A 49 -14.26 1.06 -7.67
C GLY A 49 -14.05 2.48 -7.14
N CYS A 50 -14.81 2.90 -6.13
CA CYS A 50 -14.78 4.29 -5.63
C CYS A 50 -13.66 4.56 -4.63
N TYR A 51 -13.21 3.55 -3.90
CA TYR A 51 -12.27 3.74 -2.80
C TYR A 51 -11.06 2.84 -2.94
N TRP A 52 -9.88 3.44 -2.79
CA TRP A 52 -8.64 2.70 -2.66
C TRP A 52 -8.51 2.19 -1.22
N ARG A 53 -8.05 0.96 -1.05
CA ARG A 53 -7.91 0.33 0.25
C ARG A 53 -6.57 -0.38 0.34
N CYS A 54 -6.07 -0.53 1.55
CA CYS A 54 -4.92 -1.38 1.79
C CYS A 54 -4.91 -1.97 3.19
N VAL A 55 -4.11 -3.02 3.33
CA VAL A 55 -3.61 -3.53 4.60
C VAL A 55 -2.09 -3.56 4.57
N ILE A 56 -1.48 -3.44 5.74
CA ILE A 56 -0.02 -3.58 5.92
C ILE A 56 0.21 -4.80 6.80
N LEU A 57 1.03 -5.71 6.30
CA LEU A 57 1.23 -7.01 6.91
C LEU A 57 2.63 -7.56 6.59
N PRO A 58 3.15 -8.51 7.38
CA PRO A 58 4.41 -9.17 7.09
C PRO A 58 4.39 -9.93 5.76
N ALA A 59 5.54 -10.05 5.10
CA ALA A 59 5.69 -10.78 3.84
C ALA A 59 5.22 -12.23 3.94
N SER A 60 5.36 -12.86 5.12
CA SER A 60 4.87 -14.22 5.40
C SER A 60 3.35 -14.40 5.27
N MET A 61 2.59 -13.31 5.20
CA MET A 61 1.13 -13.30 5.05
C MET A 61 0.70 -12.88 3.63
N THR A 62 1.65 -12.81 2.69
CA THR A 62 1.39 -12.50 1.28
C THR A 62 1.59 -13.71 0.38
N SER A 63 0.97 -13.67 -0.79
CA SER A 63 1.12 -14.72 -1.79
C SER A 63 2.61 -14.90 -2.20
N PRO A 64 3.14 -16.14 -2.24
CA PRO A 64 4.51 -16.40 -2.69
C PRO A 64 4.79 -15.99 -4.14
N SER A 65 3.75 -15.87 -4.97
CA SER A 65 3.86 -15.46 -6.37
C SER A 65 3.49 -14.00 -6.61
N HIS A 66 2.92 -13.31 -5.61
CA HIS A 66 2.51 -11.91 -5.74
C HIS A 66 2.55 -11.20 -4.38
N GLY A 67 3.67 -10.52 -4.09
CA GLY A 67 3.96 -9.92 -2.77
C GLY A 67 3.10 -8.72 -2.32
N ALA A 68 1.97 -8.49 -2.99
CA ALA A 68 0.96 -7.48 -2.66
C ALA A 68 -0.47 -8.07 -2.66
N ARG A 69 -0.60 -9.39 -2.74
CA ARG A 69 -1.86 -10.12 -2.50
C ARG A 69 -1.73 -10.87 -1.19
N LEU A 70 -2.86 -11.04 -0.51
CA LEU A 70 -2.93 -11.89 0.67
C LEU A 70 -2.64 -13.34 0.28
N ALA A 71 -2.05 -14.10 1.20
CA ALA A 71 -2.04 -15.56 1.09
C ALA A 71 -3.48 -16.11 1.31
N ASP A 72 -3.76 -17.30 0.78
CA ASP A 72 -5.12 -17.88 0.76
C ASP A 72 -5.69 -18.13 2.17
N ASP A 73 -4.82 -18.36 3.16
CA ASP A 73 -5.18 -18.61 4.55
C ASP A 73 -5.33 -17.32 5.39
N VAL A 74 -5.09 -16.16 4.80
CA VAL A 74 -5.15 -14.86 5.49
C VAL A 74 -6.54 -14.24 5.32
N VAL A 75 -7.26 -14.13 6.44
CA VAL A 75 -8.60 -13.54 6.48
C VAL A 75 -8.53 -12.01 6.50
N TYR A 76 -8.90 -11.38 5.38
CA TYR A 76 -8.88 -9.91 5.22
C TYR A 76 -9.62 -9.19 6.35
N GLU A 77 -10.77 -9.71 6.78
CA GLU A 77 -11.64 -9.11 7.79
C GLU A 77 -10.93 -8.91 9.13
N SER A 78 -9.95 -9.76 9.45
CA SER A 78 -9.19 -9.72 10.70
C SER A 78 -8.05 -8.70 10.73
N LEU A 79 -7.72 -8.09 9.59
CA LEU A 79 -6.58 -7.18 9.46
C LEU A 79 -6.95 -5.73 9.76
N SER A 80 -5.97 -4.95 10.22
CA SER A 80 -6.06 -3.49 10.30
C SER A 80 -6.00 -2.90 8.89
N LYS A 81 -7.07 -2.22 8.48
CA LYS A 81 -7.26 -1.71 7.12
C LYS A 81 -7.25 -0.20 7.11
N TYR A 82 -6.91 0.36 5.96
CA TYR A 82 -7.17 1.75 5.64
C TYR A 82 -7.96 1.83 4.34
N SER A 83 -8.96 2.70 4.30
CA SER A 83 -9.70 3.07 3.09
C SER A 83 -9.49 4.55 2.81
N SER A 84 -9.40 4.96 1.55
CA SER A 84 -9.38 6.38 1.17
C SER A 84 -10.63 7.13 1.64
N ALA A 85 -11.75 6.41 1.82
CA ALA A 85 -12.98 6.91 2.45
C ALA A 85 -12.81 7.33 3.93
N ASP A 86 -11.78 6.83 4.61
CA ASP A 86 -11.49 7.20 6.01
C ASP A 86 -10.70 8.52 6.10
N GLU A 87 -10.50 9.22 4.96
CA GLU A 87 -9.78 10.47 4.86
C GLU A 87 -8.38 10.37 5.51
N ASP A 88 -8.13 11.15 6.57
CA ASP A 88 -6.87 11.17 7.30
C ASP A 88 -6.92 10.37 8.62
N ASN A 89 -7.97 9.57 8.85
CA ASN A 89 -8.16 8.67 9.99
C ASN A 89 -7.50 7.31 9.73
N TYR A 90 -6.19 7.31 9.49
CA TYR A 90 -5.40 6.12 9.15
C TYR A 90 -5.57 5.00 10.18
N PHE A 91 -5.99 3.81 9.74
CA PHE A 91 -6.18 2.62 10.60
C PHE A 91 -7.05 2.86 11.85
N GLY A 92 -7.95 3.85 11.82
CA GLY A 92 -8.78 4.24 12.95
C GLY A 92 -8.11 5.17 13.97
N TRP A 93 -6.90 5.66 13.69
CA TRP A 93 -6.15 6.58 14.56
C TRP A 93 -6.73 8.01 14.52
N ARG A 94 -7.77 8.22 15.32
CA ARG A 94 -8.44 9.53 15.45
C ARG A 94 -7.53 10.59 16.08
N ASN A 95 -7.75 11.85 15.70
CA ASN A 95 -7.14 13.04 16.32
C ASN A 95 -5.60 13.12 16.27
N MET A 96 -4.93 12.35 15.42
CA MET A 96 -3.47 12.41 15.33
C MET A 96 -3.01 13.68 14.60
N LYS A 97 -2.11 14.47 15.20
CA LYS A 97 -1.36 15.56 14.55
C LYS A 97 0.04 15.65 15.17
N PRO A 98 1.13 15.82 14.39
CA PRO A 98 1.17 15.87 12.92
C PRO A 98 1.08 14.49 12.27
N LYS A 99 0.61 14.45 11.02
CA LYS A 99 0.47 13.23 10.20
C LYS A 99 1.59 13.13 9.17
N THR A 100 2.84 13.14 9.62
CA THR A 100 3.98 12.89 8.72
C THR A 100 4.14 11.38 8.49
N PRO A 101 4.71 10.94 7.35
CA PRO A 101 5.00 9.53 7.11
C PRO A 101 5.76 8.85 8.26
N LEU A 102 6.77 9.52 8.81
CA LEU A 102 7.57 8.98 9.92
C LEU A 102 6.75 8.82 11.21
N ILE A 103 5.87 9.77 11.54
CA ILE A 103 5.01 9.67 12.73
C ILE A 103 4.00 8.53 12.58
N LEU A 104 3.44 8.36 11.38
CA LEU A 104 2.56 7.25 11.10
C LEU A 104 3.30 5.90 11.22
N ALA A 105 4.57 5.85 10.77
CA ALA A 105 5.39 4.65 10.83
C ALA A 105 5.72 4.26 12.28
N THR A 106 6.16 5.22 13.10
CA THR A 106 6.41 4.96 14.52
C THR A 106 5.15 4.56 15.26
N ARG A 107 3.98 5.14 14.91
CA ARG A 107 2.70 4.72 15.47
C ARG A 107 2.33 3.29 15.06
N PHE A 108 2.55 2.91 13.79
CA PHE A 108 2.30 1.55 13.31
C PHE A 108 3.03 0.50 14.15
N ILE A 109 4.31 0.76 14.47
CA ILE A 109 5.15 -0.14 15.29
C ILE A 109 4.54 -0.35 16.68
N VAL A 110 4.01 0.72 17.29
CA VAL A 110 3.43 0.68 18.65
C VAL A 110 2.03 0.04 18.67
N GLU A 111 1.19 0.37 17.68
CA GLU A 111 -0.21 -0.06 17.65
C GLU A 111 -0.42 -1.46 17.07
N PHE A 112 0.51 -1.92 16.23
CA PHE A 112 0.45 -3.23 15.59
C PHE A 112 1.76 -4.03 15.79
N PRO A 113 2.18 -4.25 17.06
CA PRO A 113 3.45 -4.92 17.36
C PRO A 113 3.51 -6.33 16.75
N GLN A 114 2.39 -7.04 16.68
CA GLN A 114 2.32 -8.38 16.08
C GLN A 114 2.70 -8.43 14.59
N PHE A 115 2.51 -7.32 13.87
CA PHE A 115 2.95 -7.19 12.47
C PHE A 115 4.36 -6.63 12.41
N ALA A 116 4.67 -5.62 13.21
CA ALA A 116 5.99 -5.00 13.24
C ALA A 116 7.10 -6.01 13.59
N GLU A 117 6.91 -6.83 14.63
CA GLU A 117 7.87 -7.86 15.05
C GLU A 117 8.16 -8.87 13.93
N LYS A 118 7.11 -9.33 13.24
CA LYS A 118 7.25 -10.27 12.12
C LYS A 118 7.86 -9.63 10.87
N GLY A 119 7.69 -8.33 10.71
CA GLY A 119 8.22 -7.56 9.58
C GLY A 119 9.61 -6.97 9.81
N HIS A 120 10.17 -7.06 11.04
CA HIS A 120 11.46 -6.47 11.40
C HIS A 120 12.63 -7.36 10.95
N HIS A 121 12.82 -7.42 9.64
CA HIS A 121 14.00 -7.98 9.03
C HIS A 121 14.19 -7.42 7.62
N THR A 122 15.39 -7.58 7.10
CA THR A 122 15.77 -7.12 5.76
C THR A 122 15.02 -7.90 4.69
N ASP A 123 14.57 -7.18 3.67
CA ASP A 123 14.02 -7.67 2.40
C ASP A 123 14.38 -6.62 1.33
N PRO A 124 15.66 -6.54 0.95
CA PRO A 124 16.15 -5.46 0.10
C PRO A 124 15.57 -5.57 -1.33
N THR A 125 15.09 -6.74 -1.73
CA THR A 125 14.43 -6.93 -3.03
C THR A 125 13.07 -6.24 -3.05
N TYR A 126 12.24 -6.45 -2.02
CA TYR A 126 10.97 -5.73 -1.91
C TYR A 126 11.16 -4.24 -1.65
N ALA A 127 12.08 -3.85 -0.75
CA ALA A 127 12.33 -2.44 -0.44
C ALA A 127 12.76 -1.64 -1.68
N ARG A 128 13.65 -2.19 -2.52
CA ARG A 128 14.03 -1.57 -3.81
C ARG A 128 12.88 -1.48 -4.79
N TRP A 129 12.08 -2.56 -4.92
CA TRP A 129 10.89 -2.54 -5.75
C TRP A 129 9.91 -1.45 -5.28
N PHE A 130 9.68 -1.35 -3.96
CA PHE A 130 8.76 -0.40 -3.37
C PHE A 130 9.21 1.05 -3.57
N ALA A 131 10.50 1.33 -3.40
CA ALA A 131 11.08 2.64 -3.70
C ALA A 131 10.93 3.00 -5.19
N THR A 132 11.21 2.05 -6.10
CA THR A 132 11.04 2.26 -7.55
C THR A 132 9.57 2.51 -7.91
N MET A 133 8.64 1.76 -7.30
CA MET A 133 7.20 1.97 -7.48
C MET A 133 6.79 3.39 -7.03
N LEU A 134 7.29 3.86 -5.89
CA LEU A 134 7.05 5.22 -5.42
C LEU A 134 7.56 6.27 -6.42
N GLU A 135 8.75 6.10 -6.99
CA GLU A 135 9.31 7.01 -7.98
C GLU A 135 8.46 7.05 -9.26
N LEU A 136 8.13 5.88 -9.81
CA LEU A 136 7.31 5.74 -11.03
C LEU A 136 5.91 6.35 -10.89
N THR A 137 5.36 6.32 -9.68
CA THR A 137 4.00 6.81 -9.37
C THR A 137 4.02 8.19 -8.73
N ALA A 138 5.16 8.88 -8.71
CA ALA A 138 5.22 10.24 -8.18
C ALA A 138 4.31 11.21 -9.00
N PRO A 139 3.76 12.27 -8.37
CA PRO A 139 3.95 12.65 -6.96
C PRO A 139 2.93 12.01 -5.99
N ILE A 140 1.75 11.62 -6.47
CA ILE A 140 0.62 11.18 -5.62
C ILE A 140 0.03 9.83 -6.01
N GLY A 141 0.54 9.21 -7.06
CA GLY A 141 0.05 7.95 -7.57
C GLY A 141 0.19 6.81 -6.58
N VAL A 142 -0.74 5.86 -6.68
CA VAL A 142 -0.74 4.63 -5.89
C VAL A 142 -0.96 3.43 -6.82
N VAL A 143 -0.84 2.24 -6.26
CA VAL A 143 -1.07 0.99 -6.98
C VAL A 143 -2.09 0.11 -6.29
N SER A 144 -2.73 -0.77 -7.06
CA SER A 144 -3.65 -1.80 -6.58
C SER A 144 -3.28 -3.17 -7.16
N ALA A 145 -3.32 -4.22 -6.32
CA ALA A 145 -3.00 -5.59 -6.71
C ALA A 145 -4.18 -6.32 -7.37
N PHE A 146 -5.41 -5.89 -7.06
CA PHE A 146 -6.64 -6.40 -7.66
C PHE A 146 -7.81 -5.40 -7.47
N GLY A 147 -8.90 -5.67 -8.19
CA GLY A 147 -10.21 -5.04 -8.04
C GLY A 147 -11.30 -6.03 -8.42
N ASN A 148 -12.55 -5.58 -8.55
CA ASN A 148 -13.68 -6.45 -8.96
C ASN A 148 -13.68 -6.86 -10.46
N TRP A 149 -12.55 -6.70 -11.14
CA TRP A 149 -12.31 -7.09 -12.53
C TRP A 149 -11.01 -7.87 -12.60
N GLU A 150 -10.83 -8.64 -13.68
CA GLU A 150 -9.60 -9.38 -13.92
C GLU A 150 -8.41 -8.41 -13.99
N PRO A 151 -7.51 -8.41 -13.00
CA PRO A 151 -6.35 -7.54 -13.03
C PRO A 151 -5.31 -8.08 -14.03
N PRO A 152 -4.44 -7.21 -14.57
CA PRO A 152 -3.29 -7.68 -15.35
C PRO A 152 -2.42 -8.64 -14.52
N VAL A 153 -1.86 -9.64 -15.18
CA VAL A 153 -1.03 -10.69 -14.55
C VAL A 153 0.46 -10.35 -14.55
N ASP A 154 0.86 -9.25 -15.20
CA ASP A 154 2.25 -8.86 -15.45
C ASP A 154 2.63 -7.51 -14.82
N ARG A 155 1.66 -6.77 -14.26
CA ARG A 155 1.85 -5.44 -13.67
C ARG A 155 0.81 -5.11 -12.62
N MET A 156 1.12 -4.13 -11.78
CA MET A 156 0.15 -3.54 -10.86
C MET A 156 -0.82 -2.62 -11.61
N LEU A 157 -2.03 -2.47 -11.07
CA LEU A 157 -2.91 -1.37 -11.46
C LEU A 157 -2.35 -0.06 -10.88
N THR A 158 -2.43 1.03 -11.63
CA THR A 158 -1.94 2.35 -11.21
C THR A 158 -3.09 3.34 -11.16
N GLU A 159 -3.24 4.03 -10.03
CA GLU A 159 -4.22 5.11 -9.84
C GLU A 159 -3.52 6.45 -9.60
N PHE A 160 -4.17 7.55 -10.01
CA PHE A 160 -3.65 8.92 -9.84
C PHE A 160 -2.26 9.17 -10.44
N CYS A 161 -1.92 8.43 -11.51
CA CYS A 161 -0.66 8.51 -12.24
C CYS A 161 -0.84 9.24 -13.59
N GLU A 162 0.28 9.59 -14.22
CA GLU A 162 0.31 9.97 -15.62
C GLU A 162 0.03 8.78 -16.55
N ASP A 163 -0.31 9.06 -17.81
CA ASP A 163 -0.56 8.00 -18.79
C ASP A 163 0.74 7.20 -19.08
N GLY A 164 0.61 5.88 -19.21
CA GLY A 164 1.73 5.02 -19.58
C GLY A 164 2.65 4.61 -18.42
N VAL A 165 2.36 5.00 -17.18
CA VAL A 165 3.06 4.47 -16.01
C VAL A 165 2.79 2.97 -15.89
N VAL A 166 3.85 2.17 -15.89
CA VAL A 166 3.78 0.72 -15.71
C VAL A 166 4.62 0.34 -14.50
N VAL A 167 3.97 -0.25 -13.51
CA VAL A 167 4.64 -0.77 -12.31
C VAL A 167 4.67 -2.30 -12.38
N PRO A 168 5.86 -2.95 -12.38
CA PRO A 168 5.94 -4.40 -12.42
C PRO A 168 5.37 -5.03 -11.15
N LEU A 169 5.01 -6.31 -11.20
CA LEU A 169 4.56 -7.03 -10.01
C LEU A 169 5.62 -7.01 -8.89
N PRO A 170 5.20 -6.90 -7.62
CA PRO A 170 6.11 -6.99 -6.49
C PRO A 170 6.68 -8.40 -6.38
N PRO A 171 7.96 -8.52 -5.96
CA PRO A 171 8.54 -9.81 -5.65
C PRO A 171 7.70 -10.51 -4.58
N GLY A 172 7.49 -11.81 -4.73
CA GLY A 172 6.85 -12.64 -3.71
C GLY A 172 7.70 -12.78 -2.45
N TRP A 173 7.20 -13.59 -1.51
CA TRP A 173 7.94 -14.01 -0.33
C TRP A 173 8.27 -15.49 -0.45
N HIS A 174 9.56 -15.84 -0.31
CA HIS A 174 10.05 -17.22 -0.44
C HIS A 174 10.53 -17.82 0.90
N GLY A 175 10.16 -17.22 2.03
CA GLY A 175 10.60 -17.65 3.35
C GLY A 175 11.90 -16.98 3.79
N ARG A 176 12.29 -17.25 5.05
CA ARG A 176 13.62 -16.90 5.54
C ARG A 176 14.59 -17.95 5.00
N GLY A 177 15.60 -17.52 4.26
CA GLY A 177 16.78 -18.36 3.97
C GLY A 177 17.54 -18.72 5.23
#